data_AF-A0A843I6G0-F1
#
_entry.id   AF-A0A843I6G0-F1
#
_cell.length_a   1.000
_cell.length_b   1.000
_cell.length_c   1.000
_cell.angle_alpha   90.00
_cell.angle_beta   90.00
_cell.angle_gamma   90.00
#
_symmetry.space_group_name_H-M   'P 1'
#
loop_
_entity.id
_entity.type
_entity.pdbx_description
1 polymer ?
#
loop_
_entity_poly.entity_id
_entity_poly.type
_entity_poly.pdbx_seq_one_letter_code
_entity_poly.pdbx_strand_id
1 'polypeptide(L)'
;MLMLPLGWFGWWFDPVYWLTMIGGYIIMLVLASTIAPRVARRLSGRFSLYVSMALLAIVLVSITAGSIWAALYFGGYVTIYSIPFIIGFVLMINLFTYIISPFIINLSYGARPDPDLQAIVDSVAARLGLGRVKAVLVDGPPYAFSYGNILTGRRVAITRSLYEMLNREELEAVIGHELGHHIHRDNLIMLFFGMFPAVVYY
;
A
#
# COMPACT_ATOMS: atom_id res chain seq x y z
N MET A 1 -36.47 27.08 -32.02
CA MET A 1 -35.69 25.85 -32.26
C MET A 1 -34.22 26.25 -32.27
N LEU A 2 -33.58 26.29 -31.11
CA LEU A 2 -32.19 26.72 -30.94
C LEU A 2 -31.29 25.49 -31.14
N MET A 3 -30.50 25.48 -32.22
CA MET A 3 -29.49 24.46 -32.47
C MET A 3 -28.32 24.67 -31.50
N LEU A 4 -28.12 23.73 -30.57
CA LEU A 4 -26.91 23.66 -29.76
C LEU A 4 -25.71 23.32 -30.65
N PRO A 5 -24.53 23.95 -30.47
CA PRO A 5 -23.37 23.65 -31.27
C PRO A 5 -22.83 22.27 -30.90
N LEU A 6 -22.92 21.31 -31.82
CA LEU A 6 -22.35 19.97 -31.76
C LEU A 6 -20.80 19.96 -31.79
N GLY A 7 -20.14 20.95 -31.20
CA GLY A 7 -18.70 21.19 -31.34
C GLY A 7 -17.79 20.31 -30.46
N TRP A 8 -18.35 19.63 -29.45
CA TRP A 8 -17.58 18.82 -28.48
C TRP A 8 -18.00 17.35 -28.44
N PHE A 9 -18.92 16.90 -29.29
CA PHE A 9 -19.41 15.51 -29.29
C PHE A 9 -19.22 14.80 -30.64
N GLY A 10 -18.92 15.54 -31.72
CA GLY A 10 -18.74 14.97 -33.07
C GLY A 10 -17.46 14.14 -33.25
N TRP A 11 -16.32 14.63 -32.76
CA TRP A 11 -15.02 13.94 -32.74
C TRP A 11 -15.03 12.58 -32.02
N TRP A 12 -15.92 12.39 -31.03
CA TRP A 12 -16.08 11.11 -30.31
C TRP A 12 -16.69 10.01 -31.17
N PHE A 13 -17.33 10.35 -32.30
CA PHE A 13 -17.90 9.36 -33.23
C PHE A 13 -17.13 9.29 -34.55
N ASP A 14 -15.98 9.97 -34.66
CA ASP A 14 -15.13 9.88 -35.84
C ASP A 14 -14.39 8.52 -35.86
N PRO A 15 -14.68 7.63 -36.82
CA PRO A 15 -14.03 6.32 -36.89
C PRO A 15 -12.52 6.42 -37.13
N VAL A 16 -12.06 7.49 -37.80
CA VAL A 16 -10.64 7.73 -38.10
C VAL A 16 -9.90 8.11 -36.83
N TYR A 17 -10.51 8.91 -35.94
CA TYR A 17 -9.94 9.25 -34.63
C TYR A 17 -9.73 7.99 -33.78
N TRP A 18 -10.74 7.13 -33.68
CA TRP A 18 -10.62 5.88 -32.92
C TRP A 18 -9.61 4.91 -33.52
N LEU A 19 -9.58 4.75 -34.85
CA LEU A 19 -8.60 3.89 -35.52
C LEU A 19 -7.16 4.37 -35.32
N THR A 20 -6.92 5.67 -35.42
CA THR A 20 -5.60 6.26 -35.19
C THR A 20 -5.19 6.19 -33.73
N MET A 21 -6.11 6.41 -32.79
CA MET A 21 -5.86 6.26 -31.35
C MET A 21 -5.53 4.82 -30.99
N ILE A 22 -6.35 3.86 -31.40
CA ILE A 22 -6.13 2.42 -31.16
C ILE A 22 -4.81 1.98 -31.80
N GLY A 23 -4.55 2.37 -33.05
CA GLY A 23 -3.28 2.09 -33.73
C GLY A 23 -2.07 2.67 -32.98
N GLY A 24 -2.18 3.90 -32.49
CA GLY A 24 -1.16 4.55 -31.67
C GLY A 24 -0.91 3.81 -30.35
N TYR A 25 -1.96 3.38 -29.66
CA TYR A 25 -1.85 2.59 -28.43
C TYR A 25 -1.21 1.23 -28.67
N ILE A 26 -1.57 0.53 -29.75
CA ILE A 26 -0.96 -0.75 -30.12
C ILE A 26 0.53 -0.56 -30.40
N ILE A 27 0.91 0.45 -31.19
CA ILE A 27 2.32 0.76 -31.47
C ILE A 27 3.07 1.09 -30.18
N MET A 28 2.47 1.89 -29.29
CA MET A 28 3.08 2.23 -28.00
C MET A 28 3.25 0.99 -27.10
N LEU A 29 2.26 0.09 -27.04
CA LEU A 29 2.35 -1.17 -26.29
C LEU A 29 3.42 -2.11 -26.86
N VAL A 30 3.54 -2.20 -28.19
CA VAL A 30 4.58 -3.00 -28.86
C VAL A 30 5.97 -2.41 -28.60
N LEU A 31 6.13 -1.09 -28.68
CA LEU A 31 7.40 -0.41 -28.37
C LEU A 31 7.76 -0.58 -26.89
N ALA A 32 6.81 -0.37 -25.99
CA ALA A 32 7.00 -0.55 -24.55
C ALA A 32 7.41 -1.99 -24.23
N SER A 33 6.72 -2.99 -24.76
CA SER A 33 7.03 -4.41 -24.50
C SER A 33 8.36 -4.87 -25.10
N THR A 34 8.81 -4.31 -26.23
CA THR A 34 10.03 -4.77 -26.92
C THR A 34 11.28 -3.97 -26.54
N ILE A 35 11.16 -2.66 -26.34
CA ILE A 35 12.28 -1.75 -26.08
C ILE A 35 12.53 -1.58 -24.59
N ALA A 36 11.48 -1.40 -23.77
CA ALA A 36 11.64 -1.16 -22.34
C ALA A 36 12.45 -2.26 -21.62
N PRO A 37 12.24 -3.58 -21.84
CA PRO A 37 13.03 -4.60 -21.13
C PRO A 37 14.50 -4.61 -21.57
N ARG A 38 14.81 -4.24 -22.82
CA ARG A 38 16.20 -4.16 -23.29
C ARG A 38 16.95 -2.97 -22.67
N VAL A 39 16.26 -1.84 -22.53
CA VAL A 39 16.81 -0.63 -21.89
C VAL A 39 16.98 -0.86 -20.38
N ALA A 40 15.96 -1.43 -19.72
CA ALA A 40 16.02 -1.73 -18.29
C ALA A 40 17.16 -2.70 -17.94
N ARG A 41 17.39 -3.73 -18.75
CA ARG A 41 18.45 -4.73 -18.50
C ARG A 41 19.86 -4.11 -18.59
N ARG A 42 20.08 -3.13 -19.48
CA ARG A 42 21.37 -2.41 -19.59
C ARG A 42 21.64 -1.46 -18.42
N LEU A 43 20.60 -0.99 -17.74
CA LEU A 43 20.70 -0.05 -16.61
C LEU A 43 20.68 -0.75 -15.24
N SER A 44 20.38 -2.05 -15.17
CA SER A 44 19.97 -2.79 -13.95
C SER A 44 21.06 -3.06 -12.89
N GLY A 45 21.72 -2.01 -12.39
CA GLY A 45 22.34 -2.05 -11.07
C GLY A 45 21.31 -1.86 -9.95
N ARG A 46 21.60 -2.32 -8.72
CA ARG A 46 20.74 -2.07 -7.53
C ARG A 46 20.39 -0.59 -7.37
N PHE A 47 21.33 0.30 -7.68
CA PHE A 47 21.13 1.76 -7.69
C PHE A 47 20.05 2.21 -8.69
N SER A 48 20.04 1.64 -9.90
CA SER A 48 19.04 1.98 -10.92
C SER A 48 17.62 1.55 -10.53
N LEU A 49 17.48 0.44 -9.80
CA LEU A 49 16.19 -0.01 -9.28
C LEU A 49 15.65 0.93 -8.20
N TYR A 50 16.46 1.28 -7.21
CA TYR A 50 16.03 2.22 -6.16
C TYR A 50 15.71 3.61 -6.74
N VAL A 51 16.51 4.08 -7.71
CA VAL A 51 16.27 5.35 -8.39
C VAL A 51 14.99 5.30 -9.23
N SER A 52 14.71 4.21 -9.94
CA SER A 52 13.49 4.10 -10.73
C SER A 52 12.24 4.00 -9.87
N MET A 53 12.29 3.26 -8.76
CA MET A 53 11.19 3.17 -7.80
C MET A 53 10.93 4.53 -7.13
N ALA A 54 11.99 5.25 -6.74
CA ALA A 54 11.87 6.59 -6.19
C ALA A 54 11.30 7.59 -7.21
N LEU A 55 11.77 7.56 -8.46
CA LEU A 55 11.23 8.40 -9.54
C LEU A 55 9.76 8.10 -9.79
N LEU A 56 9.37 6.83 -9.89
CA LEU A 56 7.98 6.42 -10.07
C LEU A 56 7.11 6.92 -8.92
N ALA A 57 7.55 6.74 -7.68
CA ALA A 57 6.84 7.23 -6.51
C ALA A 57 6.65 8.75 -6.57
N ILE A 58 7.71 9.52 -6.84
CA ILE A 58 7.66 10.98 -6.91
C ILE A 58 6.71 11.44 -8.03
N VAL A 59 6.82 10.86 -9.22
CA VAL A 59 5.99 11.24 -10.38
C VAL A 59 4.52 10.91 -10.10
N LEU A 60 4.23 9.71 -9.61
CA LEU A 60 2.87 9.28 -9.30
C LEU A 60 2.22 10.17 -8.23
N VAL A 61 2.95 10.44 -7.14
CA VAL A 61 2.48 11.32 -6.07
C VAL A 61 2.28 12.74 -6.58
N SER A 62 3.22 13.29 -7.35
CA SER A 62 3.14 14.67 -7.83
C SER A 62 2.00 14.88 -8.81
N ILE A 63 1.79 13.94 -9.73
CA ILE A 63 0.69 14.01 -10.70
C ILE A 63 -0.66 13.88 -10.00
N THR A 64 -0.80 12.90 -9.10
CA THR A 64 -2.07 12.70 -8.37
C THR A 64 -2.37 13.89 -7.43
N ALA A 65 -1.40 14.33 -6.64
CA ALA A 65 -1.54 15.52 -5.79
C ALA A 65 -1.83 16.79 -6.59
N GLY A 66 -1.07 17.04 -7.66
CA GLY A 66 -1.20 18.25 -8.46
C GLY A 66 -2.52 18.32 -9.23
N SER A 67 -2.98 17.20 -9.81
CA SER A 67 -4.26 17.14 -10.51
C SER A 67 -5.45 17.37 -9.59
N ILE A 68 -5.39 16.83 -8.37
CA ILE A 68 -6.47 17.01 -7.38
C ILE A 68 -6.43 18.42 -6.78
N TRP A 69 -5.25 18.96 -6.46
CA TRP A 69 -5.11 20.36 -6.05
C TRP A 69 -5.69 21.31 -7.09
N ALA A 70 -5.38 21.10 -8.38
CA ALA A 70 -5.94 21.89 -9.46
C ALA A 70 -7.47 21.78 -9.50
N ALA A 71 -8.03 20.56 -9.44
CA ALA A 71 -9.47 20.35 -9.44
C ALA A 71 -10.18 21.06 -8.27
N LEU A 72 -9.60 21.00 -7.06
CA LEU A 72 -10.14 21.63 -5.86
C LEU A 72 -10.02 23.17 -5.89
N TYR A 73 -8.91 23.69 -6.43
CA TYR A 73 -8.67 25.13 -6.59
C TYR A 73 -9.63 25.73 -7.63
N PHE A 74 -9.77 25.10 -8.80
CA PHE A 74 -10.71 25.55 -9.83
C PHE A 74 -12.18 25.36 -9.42
N GLY A 75 -12.47 24.39 -8.54
CA GLY A 75 -13.80 24.18 -7.95
C GLY A 75 -14.18 25.17 -6.84
N GLY A 76 -13.25 26.01 -6.38
CA GLY A 76 -13.49 27.02 -5.33
C GLY A 76 -13.60 26.46 -3.90
N TYR A 77 -13.31 25.18 -3.69
CA TYR A 77 -13.42 24.50 -2.39
C TYR A 77 -12.19 24.68 -1.49
N VAL A 78 -11.04 25.06 -2.06
CA VAL A 78 -9.75 25.11 -1.36
C VAL A 78 -9.00 26.40 -1.72
N THR A 79 -8.46 27.08 -0.71
CA THR A 79 -7.56 28.25 -0.88
C THR A 79 -6.13 27.88 -0.46
N ILE A 80 -5.12 28.64 -0.90
CA ILE A 80 -3.71 28.40 -0.50
C ILE A 80 -3.54 28.39 1.04
N TYR A 81 -4.38 29.14 1.76
CA TYR A 81 -4.37 29.20 3.23
C TYR A 81 -4.91 27.95 3.93
N SER A 82 -5.67 27.08 3.26
CA SER A 82 -6.18 25.84 3.85
C SER A 82 -5.20 24.66 3.73
N ILE A 83 -4.10 24.79 2.96
CA ILE A 83 -3.11 23.72 2.76
C ILE A 83 -2.48 23.24 4.09
N PRO A 84 -2.02 24.11 5.00
CA PRO A 84 -1.45 23.66 6.28
C PRO A 84 -2.48 22.94 7.15
N PHE A 85 -3.76 23.35 7.07
CA PHE A 85 -4.84 22.73 7.82
C PHE A 85 -5.16 21.32 7.28
N ILE A 86 -5.23 21.16 5.96
CA ILE A 86 -5.45 19.87 5.30
C ILE A 86 -4.31 18.89 5.63
N ILE A 87 -3.06 19.32 5.47
CA ILE A 87 -1.89 18.49 5.81
C ILE A 87 -1.93 18.10 7.29
N GLY A 88 -2.20 19.06 8.18
CA GLY A 88 -2.33 18.79 9.62
C GLY A 88 -3.45 17.79 9.94
N PHE A 89 -4.61 17.94 9.31
CA PHE A 89 -5.75 17.04 9.47
C PHE A 89 -5.45 15.63 8.98
N VAL A 90 -4.84 15.49 7.81
CA VAL A 90 -4.48 14.19 7.23
C VAL A 90 -3.43 13.49 8.08
N LEU A 91 -2.40 14.21 8.51
CA LEU A 91 -1.40 13.67 9.44
C LEU A 91 -2.04 13.19 10.74
N MET A 92 -2.95 13.99 11.30
CA MET A 92 -3.67 13.65 12.52
C MET A 92 -4.51 12.38 12.37
N ILE A 93 -5.32 12.27 11.31
CA ILE A 93 -6.18 11.09 11.08
C ILE A 93 -5.36 9.84 10.79
N ASN A 94 -4.28 9.93 10.01
CA ASN A 94 -3.42 8.79 9.74
C ASN A 94 -2.68 8.32 11.00
N LEU A 95 -2.18 9.25 11.81
CA LEU A 95 -1.54 8.91 13.08
C LEU A 95 -2.54 8.29 14.05
N PHE A 96 -3.74 8.85 14.18
CA PHE A 96 -4.81 8.32 15.03
C PHE A 96 -5.19 6.89 14.60
N THR A 97 -5.35 6.68 13.30
CA THR A 97 -5.64 5.35 12.72
C THR A 97 -4.49 4.38 12.97
N TYR A 98 -3.23 4.79 12.80
CA TYR A 98 -2.07 3.96 13.08
C TYR A 98 -1.99 3.52 14.55
N ILE A 99 -2.36 4.39 15.48
CA ILE A 99 -2.35 4.08 16.92
C ILE A 99 -3.46 3.09 17.28
N ILE A 100 -4.65 3.26 16.71
CA ILE A 100 -5.84 2.48 17.04
C ILE A 100 -5.93 1.17 16.24
N SER A 101 -5.22 1.06 15.11
CA SER A 101 -5.30 -0.12 14.24
C SER A 101 -5.11 -1.46 14.96
N PRO A 102 -4.18 -1.65 15.92
CA PRO A 102 -4.03 -2.95 16.56
C PRO A 102 -5.24 -3.29 17.45
N PHE A 103 -5.91 -2.29 18.01
CA PHE A 103 -7.13 -2.49 18.78
C PHE A 103 -8.28 -2.91 17.86
N ILE A 104 -8.49 -2.19 16.75
CA ILE A 104 -9.51 -2.55 15.75
C ILE A 104 -9.27 -3.96 15.22
N ILE A 105 -8.04 -4.28 14.83
CA ILE A 105 -7.68 -5.62 14.32
C ILE A 105 -8.02 -6.70 15.35
N ASN A 106 -7.59 -6.54 16.60
CA ASN A 106 -7.88 -7.53 17.65
C ASN A 106 -9.38 -7.74 17.84
N LEU A 107 -10.15 -6.66 17.80
CA LEU A 107 -11.60 -6.71 17.97
C LEU A 107 -12.28 -7.36 16.76
N SER A 108 -11.93 -6.94 15.55
CA SER A 108 -12.52 -7.42 14.29
C SER A 108 -12.27 -8.92 14.07
N TYR A 109 -11.08 -9.41 14.42
CA TYR A 109 -10.71 -10.81 14.24
C TYR A 109 -10.94 -11.67 15.49
N GLY A 110 -11.49 -11.10 16.57
CA GLY A 110 -11.74 -11.83 17.80
C GLY A 110 -10.49 -12.48 18.40
N ALA A 111 -9.36 -11.77 18.36
CA ALA A 111 -8.05 -12.29 18.72
C ALA A 111 -8.00 -12.85 20.15
N ARG A 112 -7.58 -14.11 20.29
CA ARG A 112 -7.45 -14.81 21.57
C ARG A 112 -5.98 -15.13 21.86
N PRO A 113 -5.48 -14.89 23.08
CA PRO A 113 -4.14 -15.32 23.44
C PRO A 113 -4.10 -16.84 23.55
N ASP A 114 -3.03 -17.45 23.02
CA ASP A 114 -2.77 -18.87 23.12
C ASP A 114 -1.34 -19.09 23.66
N PRO A 115 -1.17 -19.74 24.83
CA PRO A 115 0.15 -19.91 25.46
C PRO A 115 1.14 -20.75 24.63
N ASP A 116 0.65 -21.77 23.94
CA ASP A 116 1.49 -22.69 23.18
C ASP A 116 2.04 -21.99 21.93
N LEU A 117 1.17 -21.28 21.22
CA LEU A 117 1.57 -20.42 20.11
C LEU A 117 2.52 -19.31 20.57
N GLN A 118 2.25 -18.68 21.71
CA GLN A 118 3.12 -17.64 22.27
C GLN A 118 4.53 -18.19 22.55
N ALA A 119 4.66 -19.41 23.08
CA ALA A 119 5.96 -20.04 23.32
C ALA A 119 6.75 -20.29 22.03
N ILE A 120 6.06 -20.71 20.95
CA ILE A 120 6.68 -20.89 19.63
C ILE A 120 7.17 -19.54 19.09
N VAL A 121 6.30 -18.52 19.09
CA VAL A 121 6.66 -17.17 18.63
C VAL A 121 7.81 -16.58 19.44
N ASP A 122 7.83 -16.75 20.77
CA ASP A 122 8.91 -16.28 21.62
C ASP A 122 10.24 -16.97 21.29
N SER A 123 10.20 -18.28 20.98
CA SER A 123 11.40 -19.02 20.58
C SER A 123 11.98 -18.53 19.24
N VAL A 124 11.12 -18.22 18.26
CA VAL A 124 11.54 -17.68 16.95
C VAL A 124 12.01 -16.24 17.10
N ALA A 125 11.29 -15.42 17.86
CA ALA A 125 11.67 -14.03 18.13
C ALA A 125 13.03 -13.93 18.82
N ALA A 126 13.31 -14.81 19.79
CA ALA A 126 14.61 -14.89 20.45
C ALA A 126 15.75 -15.23 19.47
N ARG A 127 15.54 -16.19 18.55
CA ARG A 127 16.51 -16.55 17.51
C ARG A 127 16.79 -15.38 16.55
N LEU A 128 15.80 -14.54 16.29
CA LEU A 128 15.90 -13.36 15.44
C LEU A 128 16.41 -12.10 16.17
N GLY A 129 16.69 -12.18 17.48
CA GLY A 129 17.10 -11.02 18.28
C GLY A 129 16.01 -9.96 18.42
N LEU A 130 14.74 -10.35 18.28
CA LEU A 130 13.60 -9.45 18.45
C LEU A 130 13.17 -9.37 19.91
N GLY A 131 12.75 -8.18 20.33
CA GLY A 131 12.05 -8.01 21.60
C GLY A 131 10.69 -8.73 21.60
N ARG A 132 9.98 -8.65 22.73
CA ARG A 132 8.71 -9.35 22.95
C ARG A 132 7.69 -9.11 21.83
N VAL A 133 7.20 -10.18 21.21
CA VAL A 133 6.14 -10.17 20.21
C VAL A 133 4.92 -10.89 20.77
N LYS A 134 3.73 -10.29 20.72
CA LYS A 134 2.51 -10.95 21.19
C LYS A 134 1.90 -11.79 20.06
N ALA A 135 1.62 -13.05 20.35
CA ALA A 135 0.95 -13.95 19.45
C ALA A 135 -0.54 -14.04 19.80
N VAL A 136 -1.39 -14.08 18.79
CA VAL A 136 -2.84 -14.29 18.97
C VAL A 136 -3.36 -15.27 17.93
N LEU A 137 -4.33 -16.08 18.35
CA LEU A 137 -5.10 -16.95 17.49
C LEU A 137 -6.38 -16.21 17.04
N VAL A 138 -6.70 -16.31 15.75
CA VAL A 138 -7.92 -15.75 15.15
C VAL A 138 -8.68 -16.83 14.39
N ASP A 139 -9.97 -16.67 14.21
CA ASP A 139 -10.76 -17.63 13.40
C ASP A 139 -10.87 -17.12 11.95
N GLY A 140 -10.78 -18.01 10.96
CA GLY A 140 -10.81 -17.63 9.55
C GLY A 140 -10.15 -18.64 8.60
N PRO A 141 -10.06 -18.31 7.29
CA PRO A 141 -9.32 -19.11 6.31
C PRO A 141 -7.81 -19.12 6.61
N PRO A 142 -7.03 -20.09 6.10
CA PRO A 142 -5.62 -20.27 6.48
C PRO A 142 -4.76 -19.06 6.10
N TYR A 143 -4.40 -18.25 7.10
CA TYR A 143 -3.61 -17.03 6.92
C TYR A 143 -2.88 -16.63 8.21
N ALA A 144 -1.73 -15.98 8.06
CA ALA A 144 -0.97 -15.36 9.15
C ALA A 144 -0.61 -13.93 8.75
N PHE A 145 -0.55 -13.03 9.72
CA PHE A 145 -0.13 -11.65 9.47
C PHE A 145 0.50 -11.00 10.68
N SER A 146 1.47 -10.14 10.38
CA SER A 146 2.19 -9.30 11.32
C SER A 146 1.59 -7.89 11.37
N TYR A 147 1.28 -7.40 12.56
CA TYR A 147 0.72 -6.05 12.76
C TYR A 147 1.22 -5.46 14.07
N GLY A 148 1.06 -4.16 14.23
CA GLY A 148 1.49 -3.47 15.44
C GLY A 148 2.02 -2.09 15.14
N ASN A 149 2.30 -1.37 16.21
CA ASN A 149 2.82 -0.02 16.15
C ASN A 149 3.85 0.21 17.25
N ILE A 150 4.55 1.34 17.17
CA ILE A 150 5.62 1.71 18.11
C ILE A 150 5.11 1.75 19.57
N LEU A 151 3.85 2.12 19.78
CA LEU A 151 3.26 2.31 21.12
C LEU A 151 2.76 1.02 21.77
N THR A 152 2.09 0.18 21.00
CA THR A 152 1.41 -1.02 21.50
C THR A 152 2.24 -2.29 21.34
N GLY A 153 3.39 -2.18 20.66
CA GLY A 153 4.31 -3.27 20.39
C GLY A 153 3.96 -4.08 19.14
N ARG A 154 4.82 -5.07 18.88
CA ARG A 154 4.71 -6.00 17.74
C ARG A 154 3.74 -7.14 18.07
N ARG A 155 2.91 -7.50 17.11
CA ARG A 155 1.97 -8.62 17.20
C ARG A 155 2.03 -9.49 15.95
N VAL A 156 1.69 -10.76 16.11
CA VAL A 156 1.48 -11.71 15.03
C VAL A 156 0.16 -12.41 15.30
N ALA A 157 -0.72 -12.43 14.31
CA ALA A 157 -1.96 -13.19 14.34
C ALA A 157 -1.84 -14.40 13.41
N ILE A 158 -2.29 -15.55 13.89
CA ILE A 158 -2.35 -16.79 13.10
C ILE A 158 -3.77 -17.32 13.17
N THR A 159 -4.33 -17.68 12.02
CA THR A 159 -5.66 -18.29 11.98
C THR A 159 -5.62 -19.71 12.53
N ARG A 160 -6.65 -20.11 13.27
CA ARG A 160 -6.81 -21.47 13.80
C ARG A 160 -6.65 -22.55 12.73
N SER A 161 -7.25 -22.33 11.54
CA SER A 161 -7.14 -23.25 10.41
C SER A 161 -5.69 -23.45 9.96
N LEU A 162 -4.90 -22.38 9.84
CA LEU A 162 -3.47 -22.48 9.51
C LEU A 162 -2.67 -23.17 10.64
N TYR A 163 -2.98 -22.86 11.90
CA TYR A 163 -2.32 -23.47 13.06
C TYR A 163 -2.55 -24.99 13.15
N GLU A 164 -3.74 -25.46 12.78
CA GLU A 164 -4.08 -26.89 12.76
C GLU A 164 -3.57 -27.62 11.51
N MET A 165 -3.34 -26.90 10.41
CA MET A 165 -2.86 -27.48 9.15
C MET A 165 -1.35 -27.72 9.12
N LEU A 166 -0.57 -26.86 9.78
CA LEU A 166 0.88 -26.88 9.72
C LEU A 166 1.49 -27.69 10.85
N ASN A 167 2.60 -28.36 10.57
CA ASN A 167 3.43 -28.91 11.63
C ASN A 167 4.27 -27.81 12.31
N ARG A 168 4.94 -28.15 13.42
CA ARG A 168 5.70 -27.18 14.22
C ARG A 168 6.83 -26.48 13.43
N GLU A 169 7.51 -27.20 12.55
CA GLU A 169 8.63 -26.69 11.76
C GLU A 169 8.17 -25.72 10.66
N GLU A 170 7.08 -26.08 9.98
CA GLU A 170 6.41 -25.23 8.99
C GLU A 170 5.85 -23.97 9.65
N LEU A 171 5.24 -24.10 10.83
CA LEU A 171 4.73 -22.97 11.60
C LEU A 171 5.87 -22.03 12.03
N GLU A 172 6.99 -22.56 12.51
CA GLU A 172 8.19 -21.75 12.82
C GLU A 172 8.69 -20.99 11.57
N ALA A 173 8.66 -21.62 10.40
CA ALA A 173 9.06 -20.98 9.14
C ALA A 173 8.12 -19.82 8.75
N VAL A 174 6.80 -20.02 8.83
CA VAL A 174 5.80 -18.97 8.55
C VAL A 174 5.92 -17.82 9.56
N ILE A 175 6.06 -18.12 10.85
CA ILE A 175 6.29 -17.11 11.88
C ILE A 175 7.59 -16.34 11.60
N GLY A 176 8.66 -17.03 11.21
CA GLY A 176 9.92 -16.41 10.86
C GLY A 176 9.78 -15.42 9.69
N HIS A 177 9.01 -15.78 8.66
CA HIS A 177 8.68 -14.89 7.55
C HIS A 177 7.95 -13.63 8.02
N GLU A 178 6.89 -13.81 8.82
CA GLU A 178 6.07 -12.71 9.34
C GLU A 178 6.85 -11.79 10.30
N LEU A 179 7.73 -12.35 11.13
CA LEU A 179 8.62 -11.57 11.98
C LEU A 179 9.67 -10.80 11.17
N GLY A 180 10.01 -11.29 9.97
CA GLY A 180 10.83 -10.58 8.99
C GLY A 180 10.26 -9.20 8.63
N HIS A 181 8.94 -9.08 8.46
CA HIS A 181 8.28 -7.80 8.19
C HIS A 181 8.44 -6.80 9.34
N HIS A 182 8.45 -7.28 10.60
CA HIS A 182 8.71 -6.45 11.77
C HIS A 182 10.17 -5.97 11.87
N ILE A 183 11.11 -6.74 11.34
CA ILE A 183 12.54 -6.36 11.26
C ILE A 183 12.74 -5.24 10.24
N HIS A 184 12.16 -5.41 9.05
CA HIS A 184 12.29 -4.45 7.94
C HIS A 184 11.37 -3.23 8.08
N ARG A 185 10.48 -3.24 9.08
CA ARG A 185 9.55 -2.14 9.40
C ARG A 185 8.54 -1.86 8.28
N ASP A 186 8.09 -2.92 7.62
CA ASP A 186 7.21 -2.82 6.45
C ASP A 186 5.92 -2.07 6.78
N ASN A 187 5.38 -2.22 7.99
CA ASN A 187 4.18 -1.49 8.45
C ASN A 187 4.38 0.03 8.48
N LEU A 188 5.57 0.51 8.87
CA LEU A 188 5.87 1.95 8.89
C LEU A 188 6.10 2.48 7.47
N ILE A 189 6.79 1.70 6.64
CA ILE A 189 7.04 2.02 5.24
C ILE A 189 5.69 2.13 4.50
N MET A 190 4.80 1.15 4.69
CA MET A 190 3.45 1.16 4.11
C MET A 190 2.60 2.31 4.63
N LEU A 191 2.65 2.65 5.92
CA LEU A 191 1.96 3.83 6.45
C LEU A 191 2.43 5.11 5.74
N PHE A 192 3.75 5.29 5.63
CA PHE A 192 4.34 6.46 4.97
C PHE A 192 3.92 6.56 3.50
N PHE A 193 3.95 5.45 2.76
CA PHE A 193 3.50 5.41 1.37
C PHE A 193 1.97 5.58 1.22
N GLY A 194 1.19 5.01 2.14
CA GLY A 194 -0.27 5.10 2.15
C GLY A 194 -0.80 6.49 2.51
N MET A 195 -0.02 7.30 3.22
CA MET A 195 -0.35 8.69 3.50
C MET A 195 -0.34 9.57 2.25
N PHE A 196 0.43 9.25 1.20
CA PHE A 196 0.47 10.07 0.00
C PHE A 196 -0.90 10.17 -0.67
N PRO A 197 -1.60 9.06 -1.01
CA PRO A 197 -2.99 9.15 -1.46
C PRO A 197 -3.90 9.89 -0.48
N ALA A 198 -3.75 9.71 0.83
CA ALA A 198 -4.64 10.33 1.81
C ALA A 198 -4.52 11.86 1.85
N VAL A 199 -3.31 12.43 1.69
CA VAL A 199 -3.07 13.88 1.54
C VAL A 199 -3.60 14.40 0.20
N VAL A 200 -3.70 13.50 -0.76
CA VAL A 200 -4.14 13.82 -2.11
C VAL A 200 -5.66 13.76 -2.24
N TYR A 201 -6.34 12.88 -1.50
CA TYR A 201 -7.81 12.72 -1.53
C TYR A 201 -8.57 13.70 -0.62
N TYR A 202 -7.93 14.29 0.39
CA TYR A 202 -8.51 15.25 1.34
C TYR A 202 -7.74 16.58 1.31
#